data_AF-A0A1D9MBC8-F1
#
_entry.id   AF-A0A1D9MBC8-F1
#
_cell.length_a   1.000
_cell.length_b   1.000
_cell.length_c   1.000
_cell.angle_alpha   90.00
_cell.angle_beta   90.00
_cell.angle_gamma   90.00
#
_symmetry.space_group_name_H-M   'P 1'
#
loop_
_entity.id
_entity.type
_entity.pdbx_description
1 polymer ?
#
loop_
_entity_poly.entity_id
_entity_poly.type
_entity_poly.pdbx_seq_one_letter_code
_entity_poly.pdbx_strand_id
1 'polypeptide(L)'
;MIHGRAEEGKRIVSDLPITALLGFNEPDQRSAAGGSKLSVEEALALWPRLERRGLRVDFIAVHYYLTDGDVAQFERWLRAVHAAYRRPIWVTEFAYIDRRRPQAASYGANAEFAERAMRMMERLPFVERHAWFAANPYDWNGTRPKINLVTDEMRPTPLGEVFARVLRALGSSRLAAE
;
A
#
# COMPACT_ATOMS: atom_id res chain seq x y z
N MET A 1 -6.18 0.56 10.89
CA MET A 1 -7.13 0.60 9.76
C MET A 1 -8.48 0.14 10.28
N ILE A 2 -9.58 0.67 9.77
CA ILE A 2 -10.90 0.07 9.91
C ILE A 2 -11.20 -0.64 8.59
N HIS A 3 -11.00 -1.96 8.50
CA HIS A 3 -11.03 -2.64 7.20
C HIS A 3 -12.39 -2.52 6.51
N GLY A 4 -13.49 -2.66 7.26
CA GLY A 4 -14.85 -2.59 6.72
C GLY A 4 -15.91 -2.44 7.81
N ARG A 5 -17.18 -2.63 7.42
CA ARG A 5 -18.34 -2.46 8.31
C ARG A 5 -18.25 -3.23 9.62
N ALA A 6 -17.66 -4.43 9.61
CA ALA A 6 -17.56 -5.28 10.79
C ALA A 6 -16.53 -4.79 11.83
N GLU A 7 -15.71 -3.79 11.51
CA GLU A 7 -14.60 -3.33 12.35
C GLU A 7 -14.77 -1.91 12.91
N GLU A 8 -15.78 -1.20 12.43
CA GLU A 8 -16.04 0.22 12.69
C GLU A 8 -16.22 0.57 14.18
N GLY A 9 -16.74 -0.36 14.97
CA GLY A 9 -17.08 -0.25 16.38
C GLY A 9 -16.10 -0.99 17.27
N LYS A 10 -15.13 -1.72 16.69
CA LYS A 10 -14.07 -2.36 17.47
C LYS A 10 -13.25 -1.29 18.20
N ARG A 11 -12.76 -1.65 19.39
CA ARG A 11 -11.82 -0.80 20.12
C ARG A 11 -10.48 -0.83 19.40
N ILE A 12 -9.88 0.34 19.20
CA ILE A 12 -8.51 0.44 18.71
C ILE A 12 -7.58 0.27 19.92
N VAL A 13 -6.67 -0.71 19.85
CA VAL A 13 -5.71 -1.01 20.91
C VAL A 13 -4.31 -0.93 20.30
N SER A 14 -3.41 -0.20 20.94
CA SER A 14 -2.01 -0.10 20.54
C SER A 14 -1.14 0.22 21.75
N ASP A 15 0.04 -0.39 21.80
CA ASP A 15 1.09 -0.06 22.78
C ASP A 15 1.88 1.19 22.36
N LEU A 16 1.61 1.73 21.17
CA LEU A 16 2.25 2.92 20.61
C LEU A 16 1.21 4.04 20.41
N PRO A 17 1.66 5.31 20.42
CA PRO A 17 0.79 6.44 20.07
C PRO A 17 0.23 6.29 18.65
N ILE A 18 -1.08 6.33 18.52
CA ILE A 18 -1.77 6.28 17.23
C ILE A 18 -2.05 7.72 16.80
N THR A 19 -1.57 8.08 15.62
CA THR A 19 -1.69 9.46 15.09
C THR A 19 -2.60 9.54 13.88
N ALA A 20 -2.84 8.42 13.19
CA ALA A 20 -3.60 8.37 11.94
C ALA A 20 -4.48 7.12 11.86
N LEU A 21 -5.54 7.21 11.06
CA LEU A 21 -6.47 6.12 10.81
C LEU A 21 -6.65 5.94 9.29
N LEU A 22 -6.36 4.73 8.82
CA LEU A 22 -6.77 4.29 7.49
C LEU A 22 -8.26 3.90 7.51
N GLY A 23 -9.01 4.42 6.54
CA GLY A 23 -10.42 4.10 6.32
C GLY A 23 -10.64 2.69 5.77
N PHE A 24 -11.79 2.49 5.12
CA PHE A 24 -12.19 1.20 4.58
C PHE A 24 -11.26 0.71 3.48
N ASN A 25 -10.96 -0.58 3.49
CA ASN A 25 -10.06 -1.21 2.53
C ASN A 25 -10.80 -1.57 1.25
N GLU A 26 -10.41 -0.97 0.11
CA GLU A 26 -10.99 -1.24 -1.22
C GLU A 26 -12.53 -1.46 -1.19
N PRO A 27 -13.30 -0.44 -0.74
CA PRO A 27 -14.76 -0.56 -0.60
C PRO A 27 -15.46 -0.83 -1.94
N ASP A 28 -14.85 -0.45 -3.04
CA ASP A 28 -15.31 -0.68 -4.40
C ASP A 28 -15.16 -2.13 -4.89
N GLN A 29 -14.48 -3.01 -4.14
CA GLN A 29 -14.41 -4.42 -4.49
C GLN A 29 -15.80 -5.08 -4.51
N ARG A 30 -15.96 -6.03 -5.44
CA ARG A 30 -17.21 -6.82 -5.60
C ARG A 30 -17.48 -7.78 -4.44
N SER A 31 -16.46 -8.12 -3.66
CA SER A 31 -16.53 -9.06 -2.54
C SER A 31 -15.85 -8.45 -1.31
N ALA A 32 -16.25 -8.93 -0.12
CA ALA A 32 -15.55 -8.62 1.12
C ALA A 32 -14.33 -9.54 1.35
N ALA A 33 -13.93 -10.32 0.33
CA ALA A 33 -12.79 -11.22 0.40
C ALA A 33 -11.56 -10.49 -0.14
N GLY A 34 -10.83 -9.84 0.77
CA GLY A 34 -9.68 -8.98 0.46
C GLY A 34 -10.01 -7.49 0.54
N GLY A 35 -11.18 -7.06 0.03
CA GLY A 35 -11.70 -5.70 0.20
C GLY A 35 -12.88 -5.63 1.20
N SER A 36 -13.54 -4.48 1.28
CA SER A 36 -14.62 -4.25 2.25
C SER A 36 -16.03 -4.30 1.66
N LYS A 37 -16.17 -4.20 0.33
CA LYS A 37 -17.44 -4.20 -0.41
C LYS A 37 -18.50 -3.30 0.25
N LEU A 38 -18.32 -1.99 0.14
CA LEU A 38 -19.25 -0.97 0.62
C LEU A 38 -19.65 -0.06 -0.52
N SER A 39 -20.94 0.25 -0.63
CA SER A 39 -21.38 1.34 -1.50
C SER A 39 -20.86 2.68 -0.98
N VAL A 40 -20.90 3.71 -1.84
CA VAL A 40 -20.54 5.08 -1.45
C VAL A 40 -21.45 5.56 -0.32
N GLU A 41 -22.75 5.28 -0.41
CA GLU A 41 -23.75 5.65 0.60
C GLU A 41 -23.48 4.97 1.94
N GLU A 42 -23.10 3.69 1.93
CA GLU A 42 -22.74 2.97 3.14
C GLU A 42 -21.45 3.51 3.77
N ALA A 43 -20.44 3.80 2.95
CA ALA A 43 -19.19 4.39 3.42
C ALA A 43 -19.44 5.77 4.05
N LEU A 44 -20.24 6.61 3.40
CA LEU A 44 -20.62 7.94 3.92
C LEU A 44 -21.43 7.84 5.22
N ALA A 45 -22.34 6.87 5.33
CA ALA A 45 -23.11 6.67 6.56
C ALA A 45 -22.23 6.25 7.76
N LEU A 46 -21.12 5.55 7.49
CA LEU A 46 -20.18 5.10 8.52
C LEU A 46 -19.06 6.11 8.80
N TRP A 47 -18.74 7.00 7.86
CA TRP A 47 -17.61 7.93 7.95
C TRP A 47 -17.59 8.80 9.23
N PRO A 48 -18.71 9.39 9.70
CA PRO A 48 -18.69 10.16 10.94
C PRO A 48 -18.24 9.34 12.17
N ARG A 49 -18.36 8.01 12.14
CA ARG A 49 -17.86 7.13 13.22
C ARG A 49 -16.33 7.05 13.24
N LEU A 50 -15.70 7.14 12.08
CA LEU A 50 -14.23 7.16 11.94
C LEU A 50 -13.70 8.52 12.39
N GLU A 51 -14.32 9.62 11.97
CA GLU A 51 -13.91 10.97 12.34
C GLU A 51 -13.97 11.21 13.86
N ARG A 52 -15.00 10.66 14.53
CA ARG A 52 -15.12 10.73 16.00
C ARG A 52 -14.02 10.00 16.76
N ARG A 53 -13.13 9.25 16.10
CA ARG A 53 -11.95 8.65 16.74
C ARG A 53 -10.86 9.68 17.06
N GLY A 54 -10.96 10.90 16.52
CA GLY A 54 -9.99 11.98 16.78
C GLY A 54 -8.60 11.70 16.20
N LEU A 55 -8.50 10.78 15.24
CA LEU A 55 -7.28 10.43 14.55
C LEU A 55 -7.23 11.13 13.19
N ARG A 56 -6.02 11.39 12.68
CA ARG A 56 -5.81 11.97 11.34
C ARG A 56 -6.42 11.04 10.26
N VAL A 57 -7.35 11.58 9.47
CA VAL A 57 -8.02 10.93 8.31
C VAL A 57 -8.00 11.82 7.06
N ASP A 58 -7.06 12.76 7.00
CA ASP A 58 -7.02 13.90 6.05
C ASP A 58 -6.06 13.68 4.85
N PHE A 59 -5.79 12.43 4.52
CA PHE A 59 -4.95 12.01 3.40
C PHE A 59 -5.69 11.00 2.51
N ILE A 60 -5.21 10.79 1.30
CA ILE A 60 -5.77 9.81 0.36
C ILE A 60 -4.90 8.55 0.40
N ALA A 61 -5.47 7.46 0.90
CA ALA A 61 -4.86 6.14 0.83
C ALA A 61 -5.13 5.51 -0.54
N VAL A 62 -4.09 4.96 -1.17
CA VAL A 62 -4.19 4.39 -2.51
C VAL A 62 -3.48 3.05 -2.62
N HIS A 63 -4.05 2.15 -3.44
CA HIS A 63 -3.43 0.89 -3.85
C HIS A 63 -3.05 0.95 -5.33
N TYR A 64 -1.88 0.43 -5.71
CA TYR A 64 -1.44 0.43 -7.10
C TYR A 64 -0.82 -0.90 -7.52
N TYR A 65 -1.54 -1.62 -8.38
CA TYR A 65 -1.13 -2.91 -8.92
C TYR A 65 -1.07 -2.84 -10.44
N LEU A 66 0.09 -3.11 -11.01
CA LEU A 66 0.35 -3.00 -12.45
C LEU A 66 0.86 -4.34 -13.02
N THR A 67 0.82 -4.48 -14.34
CA THR A 67 1.18 -5.75 -15.03
C THR A 67 2.45 -5.65 -15.90
N ASP A 68 3.12 -4.51 -15.96
CA ASP A 68 4.20 -4.23 -16.93
C ASP A 68 5.49 -3.60 -16.35
N GLY A 69 5.53 -3.30 -15.05
CA GLY A 69 6.62 -2.59 -14.38
C GLY A 69 6.70 -1.08 -14.62
N ASP A 70 5.73 -0.42 -15.28
CA ASP A 70 5.87 0.98 -15.70
C ASP A 70 5.75 1.99 -14.53
N VAL A 71 6.90 2.38 -13.98
CA VAL A 71 7.01 3.40 -12.93
C VAL A 71 6.56 4.80 -13.40
N ALA A 72 6.71 5.12 -14.69
CA ALA A 72 6.29 6.43 -15.20
C ALA A 72 4.75 6.50 -15.28
N GLN A 73 4.09 5.40 -15.63
CA GLN A 73 2.63 5.29 -15.52
C GLN A 73 2.17 5.48 -14.07
N PHE A 74 2.85 4.84 -13.12
CA PHE A 74 2.54 5.00 -11.70
C PHE A 74 2.70 6.45 -11.24
N GLU A 75 3.79 7.12 -11.61
CA GLU A 75 4.01 8.53 -11.28
C GLU A 75 2.91 9.43 -11.86
N ARG A 76 2.54 9.25 -13.14
CA ARG A 76 1.46 10.01 -13.78
C ARG A 76 0.13 9.83 -13.03
N TRP A 77 -0.16 8.59 -12.61
CA TRP A 77 -1.37 8.29 -11.87
C TRP A 77 -1.38 8.97 -10.49
N LEU A 78 -0.29 8.89 -9.72
CA LEU A 78 -0.17 9.58 -8.43
C LEU A 78 -0.37 11.10 -8.56
N ARG A 79 0.20 11.71 -9.60
CA ARG A 79 -0.01 13.15 -9.90
C ARG A 79 -1.47 13.46 -10.22
N ALA A 80 -2.16 12.59 -10.96
CA ALA A 80 -3.58 12.77 -11.27
C ALA A 80 -4.47 12.66 -10.02
N VAL A 81 -4.20 11.68 -9.15
CA VAL A 81 -4.88 11.55 -7.84
C VAL A 81 -4.66 12.82 -7.01
N HIS A 82 -3.41 13.28 -6.90
CA HIS A 82 -3.11 14.49 -6.14
C HIS A 82 -3.80 15.73 -6.74
N ALA A 83 -3.85 15.86 -8.06
CA ALA A 83 -4.53 16.97 -8.72
C ALA A 83 -6.04 16.98 -8.45
N ALA A 84 -6.67 15.80 -8.39
CA ALA A 84 -8.10 15.66 -8.14
C ALA A 84 -8.48 15.98 -6.68
N TYR A 85 -7.72 15.46 -5.71
CA TYR A 85 -8.10 15.56 -4.29
C TYR A 85 -7.38 16.68 -3.53
N ARG A 86 -6.20 17.13 -4.01
CA ARG A 86 -5.34 18.14 -3.37
C ARG A 86 -5.04 17.82 -1.89
N ARG A 87 -4.78 16.54 -1.62
CA ARG A 87 -4.44 16.01 -0.29
C ARG A 87 -3.17 15.17 -0.38
N PRO A 88 -2.38 15.08 0.70
CA PRO A 88 -1.28 14.13 0.77
C PRO A 88 -1.73 12.71 0.47
N ILE A 89 -0.83 11.92 -0.13
CA ILE A 89 -1.09 10.54 -0.54
C ILE A 89 -0.26 9.58 0.29
N TRP A 90 -0.92 8.53 0.77
CA TRP A 90 -0.26 7.35 1.34
C TRP A 90 -0.49 6.18 0.37
N VAL A 91 0.58 5.63 -0.20
CA VAL A 91 0.51 4.42 -1.03
C VAL A 91 0.55 3.22 -0.09
N THR A 92 -0.62 2.69 0.29
CA THR A 92 -0.72 1.66 1.32
C THR A 92 -0.49 0.25 0.81
N GLU A 93 -0.62 0.03 -0.50
CA GLU A 93 -0.24 -1.20 -1.18
C GLU A 93 0.28 -0.90 -2.58
N PHE A 94 1.40 -1.50 -2.98
CA PHE A 94 1.82 -1.51 -4.38
C PHE A 94 2.68 -2.74 -4.71
N ALA A 95 2.50 -3.28 -5.92
CA ALA A 95 3.27 -4.42 -6.43
C ALA A 95 3.22 -4.52 -7.95
N TYR A 96 4.22 -5.19 -8.54
CA TYR A 96 4.14 -5.67 -9.92
C TYR A 96 3.56 -7.09 -9.94
N ILE A 97 2.26 -7.18 -10.27
CA ILE A 97 1.50 -8.44 -10.28
C ILE A 97 0.47 -8.47 -11.43
N ASP A 98 0.61 -9.47 -12.30
CA ASP A 98 -0.45 -9.84 -13.25
C ASP A 98 -1.36 -10.89 -12.60
N ARG A 99 -2.53 -10.49 -12.11
CA ARG A 99 -3.49 -11.41 -11.46
C ARG A 99 -4.01 -12.52 -12.39
N ARG A 100 -3.91 -12.35 -13.72
CA ARG A 100 -4.26 -13.38 -14.72
C ARG A 100 -3.10 -14.34 -14.98
N ARG A 101 -1.86 -13.89 -14.76
CA ARG A 101 -0.64 -14.69 -14.87
C ARG A 101 0.23 -14.45 -13.64
N PRO A 102 -0.18 -14.93 -12.45
CA PRO A 102 0.46 -14.59 -11.17
C PRO A 102 1.94 -15.00 -11.08
N GLN A 103 2.41 -15.89 -11.95
CA GLN A 103 3.81 -16.34 -12.03
C GLN A 103 4.65 -15.58 -13.08
N ALA A 104 4.06 -14.62 -13.82
CA ALA A 104 4.75 -13.95 -14.93
C ALA A 104 5.93 -13.08 -14.47
N ALA A 105 5.79 -12.40 -13.32
CA ALA A 105 6.85 -11.57 -12.77
C ALA A 105 7.81 -12.41 -11.91
N SER A 106 9.12 -12.22 -12.11
CA SER A 106 10.15 -12.82 -11.26
C SER A 106 10.41 -11.97 -10.01
N TYR A 107 11.14 -12.53 -9.02
CA TYR A 107 11.64 -11.72 -7.90
C TYR A 107 12.55 -10.59 -8.38
N GLY A 108 13.38 -10.82 -9.41
CA GLY A 108 14.25 -9.79 -9.97
C GLY A 108 13.47 -8.65 -10.61
N ALA A 109 12.41 -8.96 -11.37
CA ALA A 109 11.56 -7.94 -11.97
C ALA A 109 10.80 -7.11 -10.90
N ASN A 110 10.30 -7.78 -9.85
CA ASN A 110 9.71 -7.08 -8.71
C ASN A 110 10.75 -6.24 -7.94
N ALA A 111 11.99 -6.72 -7.80
CA ALA A 111 13.06 -5.99 -7.11
C ALA A 111 13.43 -4.70 -7.84
N GLU A 112 13.56 -4.77 -9.18
CA GLU A 112 13.80 -3.59 -10.01
C GLU A 112 12.63 -2.59 -9.90
N PHE A 113 11.40 -3.07 -10.01
CA PHE A 113 10.22 -2.24 -9.87
C PHE A 113 10.14 -1.57 -8.50
N ALA A 114 10.33 -2.33 -7.41
CA ALA A 114 10.32 -1.83 -6.05
C ALA A 114 11.36 -0.71 -5.85
N GLU A 115 12.61 -0.93 -6.26
CA GLU A 115 13.67 0.07 -6.15
C GLU A 115 13.31 1.36 -6.90
N ARG A 116 12.87 1.25 -8.15
CA ARG A 116 12.55 2.40 -9.00
C ARG A 116 11.30 3.14 -8.50
N ALA A 117 10.26 2.42 -8.10
CA ALA A 117 9.01 3.00 -7.60
C ALA A 117 9.22 3.73 -6.27
N MET A 118 9.95 3.14 -5.33
CA MET A 118 10.26 3.78 -4.05
C MET A 118 11.04 5.08 -4.26
N ARG A 119 12.12 5.05 -5.05
CA ARG A 119 12.89 6.27 -5.37
C ARG A 119 12.08 7.32 -6.11
N MET A 120 11.11 6.92 -6.91
CA MET A 120 10.17 7.85 -7.56
C MET A 120 9.27 8.52 -6.51
N MET A 121 8.65 7.74 -5.63
CA MET A 121 7.73 8.26 -4.61
C MET A 121 8.43 9.21 -3.63
N GLU A 122 9.69 8.94 -3.26
CA GLU A 122 10.48 9.83 -2.39
C GLU A 122 10.76 11.21 -3.01
N ARG A 123 10.69 11.34 -4.35
CA ARG A 123 10.84 12.63 -5.04
C ARG A 123 9.52 13.38 -5.21
N LEU A 124 8.40 12.78 -4.82
CA LEU A 124 7.07 13.39 -4.90
C LEU A 124 6.70 13.97 -3.52
N PRO A 125 6.73 15.30 -3.32
CA PRO A 125 6.51 15.89 -1.99
C PRO A 125 5.09 15.66 -1.44
N PHE A 126 4.14 15.29 -2.30
CA PHE A 126 2.79 14.95 -1.90
C PHE A 126 2.59 13.47 -1.53
N VAL A 127 3.61 12.62 -1.69
CA VAL A 127 3.59 11.23 -1.22
C VAL A 127 4.31 11.15 0.11
N GLU A 128 3.55 10.99 1.20
CA GLU A 128 4.11 10.99 2.56
C GLU A 128 4.60 9.61 3.00
N ARG A 129 3.93 8.54 2.54
CA ARG A 129 4.20 7.15 2.96
C ARG A 129 3.96 6.18 1.83
N HIS A 130 4.74 5.10 1.80
CA HIS A 130 4.54 3.95 0.92
C HIS A 130 4.77 2.62 1.65
N ALA A 131 4.04 1.58 1.25
CA ALA A 131 4.14 0.23 1.80
C ALA A 131 4.00 -0.83 0.69
N TRP A 132 5.02 -1.66 0.55
CA TRP A 132 5.08 -2.73 -0.46
C TRP A 132 4.09 -3.85 -0.15
N PHE A 133 3.44 -4.38 -1.19
CA PHE A 133 2.63 -5.59 -1.10
C PHE A 133 3.35 -6.77 -1.76
N ALA A 134 3.72 -7.85 -1.07
CA ALA A 134 3.45 -8.19 0.33
C ALA A 134 4.74 -8.58 1.06
N ALA A 135 4.71 -8.51 2.40
CA ALA A 135 5.85 -8.98 3.21
C ALA A 135 5.97 -10.51 3.17
N ASN A 136 4.86 -11.21 3.43
CA ASN A 136 4.79 -12.66 3.53
C ASN A 136 4.35 -13.29 2.20
N PRO A 137 4.53 -14.63 2.03
CA PRO A 137 3.94 -15.36 0.91
C PRO A 137 2.45 -15.07 0.77
N TYR A 138 2.04 -14.72 -0.46
CA TYR A 138 0.67 -14.34 -0.78
C TYR A 138 0.07 -15.39 -1.71
N ASP A 139 -0.90 -16.15 -1.22
CA ASP A 139 -1.60 -17.15 -2.02
C ASP A 139 -2.69 -16.48 -2.88
N TRP A 140 -2.62 -16.70 -4.20
CA TRP A 140 -3.57 -16.20 -5.18
C TRP A 140 -3.89 -17.28 -6.22
N ASN A 141 -5.15 -17.70 -6.27
CA ASN A 141 -5.65 -18.74 -7.18
C ASN A 141 -4.80 -20.01 -7.20
N GLY A 142 -4.40 -20.51 -6.03
CA GLY A 142 -3.56 -21.70 -5.89
C GLY A 142 -2.10 -21.52 -6.31
N THR A 143 -1.66 -20.28 -6.52
CA THR A 143 -0.28 -19.95 -6.85
C THR A 143 0.27 -18.89 -5.90
N ARG A 144 1.60 -18.70 -5.87
CA ARG A 144 2.26 -17.68 -5.06
C ARG A 144 3.03 -16.72 -5.95
N PRO A 145 2.50 -15.53 -6.27
CA PRO A 145 3.25 -14.52 -7.00
C PRO A 145 4.57 -14.19 -6.28
N LYS A 146 5.63 -13.94 -7.06
CA LYS A 146 6.97 -13.65 -6.53
C LYS A 146 7.12 -12.20 -6.05
N ILE A 147 6.24 -11.80 -5.14
CA ILE A 147 6.12 -10.45 -4.58
C ILE A 147 6.44 -10.41 -3.07
N ASN A 148 6.58 -11.56 -2.42
CA ASN A 148 6.87 -11.65 -0.99
C ASN A 148 8.31 -11.23 -0.66
N LEU A 149 8.49 -10.46 0.40
CA LEU A 149 9.81 -10.04 0.91
C LEU A 149 10.51 -11.16 1.69
N VAL A 150 9.76 -12.04 2.35
CA VAL A 150 10.30 -13.19 3.11
C VAL A 150 9.62 -14.50 2.74
N THR A 151 10.32 -15.63 2.91
CA THR A 151 9.75 -16.98 2.79
C THR A 151 8.90 -17.34 4.01
N ASP A 152 8.25 -18.50 3.98
CA ASP A 152 7.50 -19.03 5.14
C ASP A 152 8.39 -19.22 6.39
N GLU A 153 9.71 -19.40 6.21
CA GLU A 153 10.70 -19.52 7.29
C GLU A 153 11.33 -18.17 7.67
N MET A 154 10.71 -17.04 7.31
CA MET A 154 11.18 -15.68 7.62
C MET A 154 12.57 -15.36 7.04
N ARG A 155 13.00 -16.08 5.99
CA ARG A 155 14.23 -15.78 5.27
C ARG A 155 13.96 -14.74 4.18
N PRO A 156 14.83 -13.73 3.97
CA PRO A 156 14.67 -12.79 2.87
C PRO A 156 14.61 -13.49 1.51
N THR A 157 13.72 -13.04 0.63
CA THR A 157 13.78 -13.37 -0.80
C THR A 157 14.76 -12.42 -1.51
N PRO A 158 15.16 -12.68 -2.77
CA PRO A 158 15.97 -11.72 -3.54
C PRO A 158 15.33 -10.33 -3.63
N LEU A 159 13.99 -10.27 -3.68
CA LEU A 159 13.24 -9.03 -3.59
C LEU A 159 13.37 -8.38 -2.20
N GLY A 160 13.21 -9.16 -1.13
CA GLY A 160 13.36 -8.70 0.25
C GLY A 160 14.73 -8.08 0.55
N GLU A 161 15.81 -8.69 0.05
CA GLU A 161 17.17 -8.18 0.19
C GLU A 161 17.34 -6.81 -0.47
N VAL A 162 16.84 -6.66 -1.70
CA VAL A 162 16.87 -5.39 -2.44
C VAL A 162 16.00 -4.35 -1.74
N PHE A 163 14.79 -4.69 -1.35
CA PHE A 163 13.88 -3.79 -0.66
C PHE A 163 14.49 -3.25 0.64
N ALA A 164 15.09 -4.12 1.46
CA ALA A 164 15.77 -3.71 2.68
C ALA A 164 16.98 -2.80 2.43
N ARG A 165 17.75 -3.07 1.37
CA ARG A 165 18.87 -2.20 0.94
C ARG A 165 18.39 -0.82 0.51
N VAL A 166 17.32 -0.74 -0.27
CA VAL A 166 16.73 0.53 -0.71
C VAL A 166 16.18 1.32 0.47
N LEU A 167 15.43 0.69 1.39
CA LEU A 167 14.95 1.35 2.60
C LEU A 167 16.07 1.96 3.44
N ARG A 168 17.18 1.24 3.65
CA ARG A 168 18.35 1.77 4.37
C ARG A 168 18.97 2.98 3.67
N ALA A 169 19.07 2.94 2.34
CA ALA A 169 19.62 4.05 1.57
C ALA A 169 18.72 5.30 1.64
N LEU A 170 17.40 5.12 1.57
CA LEU A 170 16.43 6.21 1.69
C LEU A 170 16.43 6.82 3.09
N GLY A 171 16.46 5.98 4.15
CA GLY A 171 16.55 6.44 5.52
C GLY A 171 17.84 7.23 5.80
N SER A 172 18.98 6.77 5.26
CA SER A 172 20.26 7.48 5.40
C SER A 172 20.23 8.85 4.72
N SER A 173 19.54 8.96 3.57
CA SER A 173 19.42 10.23 2.83
C SER A 173 18.57 11.26 3.57
N ARG A 174 17.52 10.81 4.29
CA ARG A 174 16.69 11.71 5.11
C ARG A 174 17.46 12.24 6.32
N LEU A 175 18.22 11.39 7.01
CA LEU A 175 19.06 11.82 8.15
C LEU A 175 20.16 12.81 7.75
N ALA A 176 20.65 12.76 6.50
CA ALA A 176 21.65 13.69 6.00
C ALA A 176 21.06 15.04 5.53
N ALA A 177 19.73 15.13 5.41
CA ALA A 177 19.03 16.33 4.93
C ALA A 177 18.39 17.16 6.07
N GLU A 178 18.46 16.67 7.31
CA GLU A 178 18.04 17.35 8.55
C GLU A 178 19.25 17.99 9.25
#